data_AF-A0A956YUA1-F1
#
_entry.id   AF-A0A956YUA1-F1
#
_cell.length_a   1.000
_cell.length_b   1.000
_cell.length_c   1.000
_cell.angle_alpha   90.00
_cell.angle_beta   90.00
_cell.angle_gamma   90.00
#
_symmetry.space_group_name_H-M   'P 1'
#
loop_
_entity.id
_entity.type
_entity.pdbx_description
1 polymer ?
#
loop_
_entity_poly.entity_id
_entity_poly.type
_entity_poly.pdbx_seq_one_letter_code
_entity_poly.pdbx_strand_id
1 'polypeptide(L)'
;MIDLVQADQQTIMAFGRQLLTDYRDSLSSFEEAAQTTVERIYDTFRQPNGDPAFALVRVFRLADFQTLPEDAQASVDSNHERWMALAGTYGIEPAWCDRRSSHEHKVLNLGLDQNVMVSVALYQMALEVGVEMPEIPAELDLPKSTMVTRFFYVENAPDNPYIPAQEGFVKPYGIRSVLGIGTGFVSNSAYMLIGFMTVNVSEETGAKFAQLAPFVSTLLAIYDEQQIWAG
;
A
#
# COMPACT_ATOMS: atom_id res chain seq x y z
N MET A 1 9.62 -18.63 3.32
CA MET A 1 8.34 -18.71 2.57
C MET A 1 7.23 -18.90 3.59
N ILE A 2 6.15 -18.13 3.48
CA ILE A 2 5.00 -18.14 4.38
C ILE A 2 3.73 -18.32 3.53
N ASP A 3 2.89 -19.30 3.87
CA ASP A 3 1.55 -19.41 3.30
C ASP A 3 0.67 -18.32 3.91
N LEU A 4 0.27 -17.33 3.12
CA LEU A 4 -0.49 -16.19 3.62
C LEU A 4 -1.83 -16.59 4.26
N VAL A 5 -2.51 -17.60 3.71
CA VAL A 5 -3.86 -17.99 4.13
C VAL A 5 -3.82 -18.76 5.44
N GLN A 6 -2.74 -19.52 5.67
CA GLN A 6 -2.57 -20.39 6.85
C GLN A 6 -1.66 -19.79 7.93
N ALA A 7 -0.97 -18.68 7.65
CA ALA A 7 -0.06 -18.05 8.60
C ALA A 7 -0.80 -17.61 9.87
N ASP A 8 -0.24 -18.00 11.01
CA ASP A 8 -0.67 -17.47 12.29
C ASP A 8 -0.08 -16.08 12.56
N GLN A 9 -0.64 -15.41 13.57
CA GLN A 9 -0.19 -14.07 13.97
C GLN A 9 1.30 -14.04 14.34
N GLN A 10 1.82 -15.11 14.97
CA GLN A 10 3.21 -15.15 15.42
C GLN A 10 4.18 -15.17 14.22
N THR A 11 3.82 -15.90 13.16
CA THR A 11 4.57 -15.99 11.92
C THR A 11 4.59 -14.65 11.19
N ILE A 12 3.44 -13.97 11.09
CA ILE A 12 3.38 -12.62 10.50
C ILE A 12 4.26 -11.64 11.28
N MET A 13 4.12 -11.61 12.61
CA MET A 13 4.93 -10.70 13.44
C MET A 13 6.42 -11.06 13.40
N ALA A 14 6.79 -12.34 13.26
CA ALA A 14 8.18 -12.75 13.12
C ALA A 14 8.79 -12.24 11.81
N PHE A 15 8.05 -12.34 10.69
CA PHE A 15 8.46 -11.73 9.42
C PHE A 15 8.63 -10.21 9.56
N GLY A 16 7.65 -9.51 10.14
CA GLY A 16 7.74 -8.06 10.35
C GLY A 16 8.94 -7.64 11.20
N ARG A 17 9.20 -8.34 12.32
CA ARG A 17 10.40 -8.10 13.13
C ARG A 17 11.68 -8.31 12.35
N GLN A 18 11.77 -9.40 11.59
CA GLN A 18 12.95 -9.69 10.78
C GLN A 18 13.18 -8.61 9.71
N LEU A 19 12.12 -8.20 9.00
CA LEU A 19 12.17 -7.11 8.03
C LEU A 19 12.74 -5.83 8.68
N LEU A 20 12.20 -5.44 9.83
CA LEU A 20 12.71 -4.26 10.54
C LEU A 20 14.16 -4.45 10.98
N THR A 21 14.54 -5.59 11.55
CA THR A 21 15.91 -5.85 12.03
C THR A 21 16.93 -5.85 10.89
N ASP A 22 16.62 -6.49 9.76
CA ASP A 22 17.56 -6.64 8.64
C ASP A 22 17.81 -5.30 7.92
N TYR A 23 16.80 -4.42 7.92
CA TYR A 23 16.81 -3.19 7.11
C TYR A 23 16.82 -1.88 7.88
N ARG A 24 16.85 -1.92 9.22
CA ARG A 24 16.79 -0.70 10.06
C ARG A 24 17.84 0.35 9.71
N ASP A 25 19.07 -0.12 9.45
CA ASP A 25 20.27 0.71 9.35
C ASP A 25 21.06 0.44 8.07
N SER A 26 20.47 -0.26 7.08
CA SER A 26 21.19 -0.75 5.89
C SER A 26 20.77 -0.10 4.57
N LEU A 27 19.68 0.66 4.57
CA LEU A 27 19.18 1.41 3.41
C LEU A 27 19.55 2.90 3.50
N SER A 28 19.40 3.62 2.40
CA SER A 28 19.84 5.03 2.30
C SER A 28 18.70 6.03 2.07
N SER A 29 17.49 5.56 1.78
CA SER A 29 16.33 6.43 1.53
C SER A 29 14.99 5.79 1.85
N PHE A 30 13.94 6.61 1.93
CA PHE A 30 12.57 6.14 2.09
C PHE A 30 12.15 5.26 0.90
N GLU A 31 12.50 5.66 -0.33
CA GLU A 31 12.23 4.90 -1.55
C GLU A 31 12.85 3.50 -1.49
N GLU A 32 14.12 3.38 -1.09
CA GLU A 32 14.76 2.07 -0.92
C GLU A 32 14.08 1.22 0.16
N ALA A 33 13.65 1.83 1.27
CA ALA A 33 12.91 1.14 2.33
C ALA A 33 11.52 0.67 1.88
N ALA A 34 10.81 1.51 1.13
CA ALA A 34 9.52 1.17 0.54
C ALA A 34 9.66 0.04 -0.49
N GLN A 35 10.63 0.15 -1.40
CA GLN A 35 10.91 -0.84 -2.44
C GLN A 35 11.31 -2.19 -1.84
N THR A 36 12.25 -2.17 -0.89
CA THR A 36 12.66 -3.39 -0.17
C THR A 36 11.48 -4.02 0.56
N THR A 37 10.64 -3.22 1.21
CA THR A 37 9.46 -3.73 1.93
C THR A 37 8.51 -4.47 0.99
N VAL A 38 8.16 -3.89 -0.16
CA VAL A 38 7.22 -4.52 -1.10
C VAL A 38 7.82 -5.77 -1.75
N GLU A 39 9.12 -5.79 -2.06
CA GLU A 39 9.82 -6.96 -2.58
C GLU A 39 9.79 -8.10 -1.56
N ARG A 40 10.14 -7.82 -0.30
CA ARG A 40 10.16 -8.85 0.75
C ARG A 40 8.77 -9.41 1.04
N ILE A 41 7.74 -8.58 1.05
CA ILE A 41 6.35 -9.03 1.16
C ILE A 41 5.99 -9.90 -0.04
N TYR A 42 6.20 -9.38 -1.25
CA TYR A 42 5.86 -10.10 -2.48
C TYR A 42 6.57 -11.44 -2.52
N ASP A 43 7.85 -11.54 -2.16
CA ASP A 43 8.66 -12.76 -2.25
C ASP A 43 8.46 -13.77 -1.12
N THR A 44 8.06 -13.30 0.06
CA THR A 44 7.92 -14.19 1.21
C THR A 44 6.57 -14.88 1.24
N PHE A 45 5.51 -14.16 0.90
CA PHE A 45 4.14 -14.67 0.96
C PHE A 45 3.78 -15.43 -0.31
N ARG A 46 3.39 -16.69 -0.13
CA ARG A 46 3.08 -17.64 -1.20
C ARG A 46 1.75 -18.33 -0.93
N GLN A 47 1.26 -18.98 -1.95
CA GLN A 47 0.18 -19.97 -1.89
C GLN A 47 0.75 -21.35 -1.52
N PRO A 48 -0.08 -22.32 -1.09
CA PRO A 48 0.37 -23.68 -0.80
C PRO A 48 1.12 -24.37 -1.95
N ASN A 49 0.79 -24.02 -3.20
CA ASN A 49 1.43 -24.57 -4.40
C ASN A 49 2.77 -23.88 -4.75
N GLY A 50 3.18 -22.86 -3.99
CA GLY A 50 4.42 -22.12 -4.22
C GLY A 50 4.28 -20.88 -5.12
N ASP A 51 3.09 -20.59 -5.65
CA ASP A 51 2.84 -19.39 -6.45
C ASP A 51 2.79 -18.13 -5.55
N PRO A 52 3.07 -16.93 -6.10
CA PRO A 52 2.86 -15.67 -5.38
C PRO A 52 1.43 -15.53 -4.85
N ALA A 53 1.30 -15.10 -3.58
CA ALA A 53 0.00 -14.76 -2.99
C ALA A 53 -0.49 -13.36 -3.45
N PHE A 54 0.44 -12.51 -3.88
CA PHE A 54 0.19 -11.17 -4.39
C PHE A 54 0.42 -11.14 -5.89
N ALA A 55 -0.41 -10.40 -6.62
CA ALA A 55 -0.11 -9.98 -7.99
C ALA A 55 0.70 -8.67 -8.01
N LEU A 56 0.44 -7.80 -7.02
CA LEU A 56 1.04 -6.47 -6.92
C LEU A 56 1.02 -5.99 -5.46
N VAL A 57 2.14 -5.45 -4.99
CA VAL A 57 2.27 -4.77 -3.70
C VAL A 57 2.85 -3.39 -3.94
N ARG A 58 2.25 -2.35 -3.36
CA ARG A 58 2.67 -0.96 -3.52
C ARG A 58 2.74 -0.24 -2.20
N VAL A 59 3.71 0.66 -2.07
CA VAL A 59 3.81 1.64 -0.98
C VAL A 59 3.77 3.02 -1.61
N PHE A 60 2.85 3.84 -1.12
CA PHE A 60 2.74 5.25 -1.44
C PHE A 60 3.13 6.09 -0.23
N ARG A 61 3.71 7.25 -0.48
CA ARG A 61 4.06 8.25 0.52
C ARG A 61 3.32 9.56 0.23
N LEU A 62 2.77 10.19 1.26
CA LEU A 62 2.26 11.55 1.17
C LEU A 62 3.42 12.51 0.92
N ALA A 63 3.31 13.33 -0.11
CA ALA A 63 4.34 14.27 -0.48
C ALA A 63 3.72 15.58 -0.98
N ASP A 64 4.34 16.70 -0.60
CA ASP A 64 4.03 17.97 -1.21
C ASP A 64 4.58 17.99 -2.65
N PHE A 65 3.91 18.69 -3.57
CA PHE A 65 4.29 18.74 -4.99
C PHE A 65 5.78 19.03 -5.21
N GLN A 66 6.34 19.99 -4.45
CA GLN A 66 7.75 20.40 -4.56
C GLN A 66 8.75 19.31 -4.21
N THR A 67 8.32 18.31 -3.43
CA THR A 67 9.17 17.22 -2.97
C THR A 67 9.05 15.97 -3.84
N LEU A 68 8.12 15.94 -4.80
CA LEU A 68 7.94 14.81 -5.71
C LEU A 68 9.18 14.61 -6.62
N PRO A 69 9.48 13.37 -7.04
CA PRO A 69 10.43 13.12 -8.12
C PRO A 69 10.02 13.83 -9.42
N GLU A 70 10.99 14.20 -10.26
CA GLU A 70 10.72 14.92 -11.51
C GLU A 70 9.73 14.17 -12.42
N ASP A 71 9.86 12.84 -12.51
CA ASP A 71 8.98 12.01 -13.33
C ASP A 71 7.55 11.94 -12.78
N ALA A 72 7.38 12.10 -11.47
CA ALA A 72 6.07 12.21 -10.83
C ALA A 72 5.47 13.62 -10.99
N GLN A 73 6.28 14.68 -10.81
CA GLN A 73 5.84 16.07 -11.03
C GLN A 73 5.32 16.29 -12.45
N ALA A 74 5.98 15.71 -13.46
CA ALA A 74 5.56 15.82 -14.85
C ALA A 74 4.20 15.17 -15.16
N SER A 75 3.68 14.34 -14.26
CA SER A 75 2.43 13.60 -14.43
C SER A 75 1.23 14.18 -13.69
N VAL A 76 1.42 15.29 -12.96
CA VAL A 76 0.39 15.87 -12.08
C VAL A 76 0.18 17.37 -12.32
N ASP A 77 -0.98 17.87 -11.89
CA ASP A 77 -1.26 19.30 -11.87
C ASP A 77 -0.54 19.98 -10.69
N SER A 78 0.28 20.99 -10.99
CA SER A 78 1.00 21.80 -10.00
C SER A 78 0.10 22.60 -9.05
N ASN A 79 -1.20 22.72 -9.36
CA ASN A 79 -2.16 23.44 -8.49
C ASN A 79 -2.57 22.66 -7.24
N HIS A 80 -2.37 21.33 -7.22
CA HIS A 80 -2.60 20.54 -6.01
C HIS A 80 -1.33 20.50 -5.15
N GLU A 81 -1.51 20.84 -3.87
CA GLU A 81 -0.38 20.92 -2.94
C GLU A 81 0.18 19.55 -2.57
N ARG A 82 -0.67 18.51 -2.45
CA ARG A 82 -0.31 17.20 -1.90
C ARG A 82 -0.79 16.02 -2.72
N TRP A 83 0.05 14.98 -2.73
CA TRP A 83 -0.13 13.75 -3.52
C TRP A 83 0.31 12.52 -2.74
N MET A 84 -0.26 11.35 -3.03
CA MET A 84 0.32 10.07 -2.61
C MET A 84 1.23 9.55 -3.72
N ALA A 85 2.53 9.70 -3.57
CA ALA A 85 3.52 9.31 -4.57
C ALA A 85 4.00 7.88 -4.37
N LEU A 86 4.15 7.12 -5.46
CA LEU A 86 4.60 5.74 -5.44
C LEU A 86 6.08 5.67 -5.05
N ALA A 87 6.36 5.10 -3.88
CA ALA A 87 7.71 4.96 -3.34
C ALA A 87 8.26 3.53 -3.45
N GLY A 88 7.40 2.52 -3.50
CA GLY A 88 7.81 1.15 -3.74
C GLY A 88 6.73 0.40 -4.50
N THR A 89 7.12 -0.43 -5.47
CA THR A 89 6.21 -1.31 -6.19
C THR A 89 6.89 -2.63 -6.54
N TYR A 90 6.17 -3.73 -6.38
CA TYR A 90 6.63 -5.03 -6.88
C TYR A 90 5.46 -5.93 -7.24
N GLY A 91 5.56 -6.64 -8.36
CA GLY A 91 4.46 -7.44 -8.86
C GLY A 91 4.86 -8.40 -9.98
N ILE A 92 3.86 -9.03 -10.58
CA ILE A 92 4.04 -10.03 -11.63
C ILE A 92 4.59 -9.45 -12.95
N GLU A 93 4.22 -8.21 -13.28
CA GLU A 93 4.69 -7.53 -14.48
C GLU A 93 6.04 -6.85 -14.24
N PRO A 94 7.02 -6.94 -15.17
CA PRO A 94 8.30 -6.25 -15.05
C PRO A 94 8.18 -4.74 -14.83
N ALA A 95 7.16 -4.11 -15.42
CA ALA A 95 6.87 -2.69 -15.26
C ALA A 95 6.41 -2.32 -13.84
N TRP A 96 6.06 -3.29 -12.99
CA TRP A 96 5.61 -3.07 -11.62
C TRP A 96 6.70 -3.30 -10.59
N CYS A 97 7.90 -3.70 -11.00
CA CYS A 97 9.01 -4.00 -10.09
C CYS A 97 9.85 -2.77 -9.72
N ASP A 98 9.62 -1.62 -10.35
CA ASP A 98 10.29 -0.35 -10.04
C ASP A 98 9.33 0.81 -10.34
N ARG A 99 9.31 1.85 -9.50
CA ARG A 99 8.39 2.99 -9.70
C ARG A 99 8.66 3.76 -11.01
N ARG A 100 9.91 3.77 -11.48
CA ARG A 100 10.36 4.50 -12.67
C ARG A 100 9.86 3.82 -13.93
N SER A 101 9.73 2.50 -13.91
CA SER A 101 9.13 1.70 -14.98
C SER A 101 7.60 1.60 -14.89
N SER A 102 7.00 1.88 -13.72
CA SER A 102 5.55 1.87 -13.56
C SER A 102 4.87 2.97 -14.38
N HIS A 103 4.00 2.59 -15.31
CA HIS A 103 3.32 3.56 -16.18
C HIS A 103 2.09 4.22 -15.53
N GLU A 104 1.36 3.46 -14.71
CA GLU A 104 0.12 3.92 -14.10
C GLU A 104 0.27 4.10 -12.59
N HIS A 105 -0.49 5.03 -12.02
CA HIS A 105 -0.56 5.29 -10.58
C HIS A 105 0.81 5.60 -9.95
N LYS A 106 1.67 6.35 -10.66
CA LYS A 106 2.89 6.93 -10.06
C LYS A 106 2.59 7.90 -8.92
N VAL A 107 1.40 8.47 -8.97
CA VAL A 107 0.83 9.42 -8.02
C VAL A 107 -0.66 9.15 -7.91
N LEU A 108 -1.21 9.28 -6.72
CA LEU A 108 -2.66 9.27 -6.49
C LEU A 108 -3.09 10.67 -6.08
N ASN A 109 -4.10 11.19 -6.79
CA ASN A 109 -4.78 12.42 -6.42
C ASN A 109 -5.46 12.23 -5.05
N LEU A 110 -5.46 13.25 -4.21
CA LEU A 110 -6.07 13.27 -2.88
C LEU A 110 -7.30 14.19 -2.77
N GLY A 111 -7.70 14.84 -3.86
CA GLY A 111 -8.84 15.76 -3.90
C GLY A 111 -10.17 15.14 -4.37
N LEU A 112 -11.13 16.00 -4.71
CA LEU A 112 -12.51 15.60 -5.04
C LEU A 112 -12.65 14.67 -6.26
N ASP A 113 -11.71 14.74 -7.22
CA ASP A 113 -11.70 13.88 -8.41
C ASP A 113 -10.91 12.57 -8.20
N GLN A 114 -10.62 12.21 -6.95
CA GLN A 114 -9.90 11.00 -6.59
C GLN A 114 -10.72 9.73 -6.89
N ASN A 115 -10.00 8.65 -7.18
CA ASN A 115 -10.58 7.31 -7.27
C ASN A 115 -11.18 6.85 -5.93
N VAL A 116 -12.44 6.38 -5.95
CA VAL A 116 -13.18 5.87 -4.79
C VAL A 116 -12.39 4.89 -3.92
N MET A 117 -11.56 4.03 -4.53
CA MET A 117 -10.73 3.06 -3.82
C MET A 117 -9.79 3.75 -2.84
N VAL A 118 -9.18 4.85 -3.27
CA VAL A 118 -8.20 5.59 -2.47
C VAL A 118 -8.90 6.33 -1.34
N SER A 119 -10.08 6.93 -1.60
CA SER A 119 -10.88 7.57 -0.55
C SER A 119 -11.30 6.57 0.54
N VAL A 120 -11.76 5.38 0.13
CA VAL A 120 -12.13 4.31 1.07
C VAL A 120 -10.89 3.82 1.85
N ALA A 121 -9.75 3.65 1.18
CA ALA A 121 -8.51 3.23 1.83
C ALA A 121 -8.05 4.23 2.89
N LEU A 122 -8.00 5.53 2.55
CA LEU A 122 -7.61 6.60 3.47
C LEU A 122 -8.57 6.67 4.67
N TYR A 123 -9.87 6.52 4.44
CA TYR A 123 -10.87 6.50 5.50
C TYR A 123 -10.74 5.30 6.44
N GLN A 124 -10.63 4.07 5.90
CA GLN A 124 -10.52 2.86 6.72
C GLN A 124 -9.23 2.84 7.55
N MET A 125 -8.13 3.37 7.01
CA MET A 125 -6.85 3.53 7.71
C MET A 125 -6.80 4.74 8.66
N ALA A 126 -7.81 5.63 8.61
CA ALA A 126 -7.82 6.90 9.33
C ALA A 126 -6.57 7.77 9.05
N LEU A 127 -6.20 7.88 7.76
CA LEU A 127 -5.06 8.67 7.31
C LEU A 127 -5.44 10.15 7.13
N GLU A 128 -4.79 11.02 7.90
CA GLU A 128 -4.89 12.47 7.74
C GLU A 128 -3.92 12.93 6.65
N VAL A 129 -4.47 13.39 5.51
CA VAL A 129 -3.67 13.81 4.35
C VAL A 129 -3.58 15.33 4.17
N GLY A 130 -4.31 16.09 5.00
CA GLY A 130 -4.27 17.55 4.99
C GLY A 130 -4.96 18.20 3.80
N VAL A 131 -5.83 17.48 3.10
CA VAL A 131 -6.68 18.00 2.01
C VAL A 131 -8.14 17.63 2.25
N GLU A 132 -9.05 18.41 1.68
CA GLU A 132 -10.47 18.12 1.73
C GLU A 132 -10.77 16.87 0.89
N MET A 133 -11.30 15.85 1.57
CA MET A 133 -11.63 14.57 0.96
C MET A 133 -13.08 14.57 0.45
N PRO A 134 -13.37 13.92 -0.69
CA PRO A 134 -14.74 13.74 -1.12
C PRO A 134 -15.54 12.99 -0.05
N GLU A 135 -16.82 13.35 0.11
CA GLU A 135 -17.73 12.56 0.92
C GLU A 135 -17.79 11.14 0.36
N ILE A 136 -17.66 10.15 1.24
CA ILE A 136 -17.82 8.76 0.85
C ILE A 136 -19.32 8.50 0.69
N PRO A 137 -19.80 8.08 -0.50
CA PRO A 137 -21.21 7.80 -0.72
C PRO A 137 -21.79 6.89 0.36
N ALA A 138 -22.92 7.29 0.94
CA ALA A 138 -23.57 6.57 2.04
C ALA A 138 -24.06 5.17 1.65
N GLU A 139 -24.21 4.92 0.35
CA GLU A 139 -24.57 3.62 -0.22
C GLU A 139 -23.41 2.61 -0.20
N LEU A 140 -22.16 3.08 0.01
CA LEU A 140 -21.03 2.21 0.23
C LEU A 140 -21.17 1.66 1.64
N ASP A 141 -21.62 0.40 1.75
CA ASP A 141 -21.67 -0.35 3.02
C ASP A 141 -20.22 -0.64 3.46
N LEU A 142 -19.58 0.39 4.00
CA LEU A 142 -18.22 0.29 4.51
C LEU A 142 -18.26 -0.42 5.86
N PRO A 143 -17.42 -1.45 6.06
CA PRO A 143 -17.14 -1.94 7.39
C PRO A 143 -16.72 -0.74 8.24
N LYS A 144 -17.47 -0.46 9.31
CA LYS A 144 -17.12 0.62 10.24
C LYS A 144 -15.74 0.30 10.80
N SER A 145 -14.73 1.09 10.43
CA SER A 145 -13.39 0.98 10.99
C SER A 145 -13.51 1.13 12.51
N THR A 146 -13.34 0.02 13.23
CA THR A 146 -13.20 0.08 14.69
C THR A 146 -11.78 0.55 14.99
N MET A 147 -11.54 1.13 16.18
CA MET A 147 -10.17 1.46 16.60
C MET A 147 -9.19 0.27 16.51
N VAL A 148 -9.70 -0.96 16.45
CA VAL A 148 -8.93 -2.21 16.38
C VAL A 148 -8.58 -2.61 14.94
N THR A 149 -9.28 -2.09 13.92
CA THR A 149 -9.20 -2.53 12.51
C THR A 149 -8.85 -1.38 11.56
N ARG A 150 -7.81 -0.60 11.88
CA ARG A 150 -7.32 0.50 11.02
C ARG A 150 -6.50 -0.01 9.82
N PHE A 151 -7.10 -0.89 9.03
CA PHE A 151 -6.53 -1.39 7.78
C PHE A 151 -7.59 -1.36 6.69
N PHE A 152 -7.17 -1.13 5.46
CA PHE A 152 -8.05 -1.20 4.30
C PHE A 152 -8.27 -2.66 3.92
N TYR A 153 -9.52 -3.06 3.64
CA TYR A 153 -9.81 -4.45 3.31
C TYR A 153 -11.00 -4.62 2.38
N VAL A 154 -10.79 -5.47 1.37
CA VAL A 154 -11.79 -5.95 0.42
C VAL A 154 -11.67 -7.47 0.31
N GLU A 155 -12.63 -8.20 0.86
CA GLU A 155 -12.64 -9.68 0.84
C GLU A 155 -12.78 -10.25 -0.57
N ASN A 156 -13.70 -9.68 -1.36
CA ASN A 156 -13.99 -10.11 -2.72
C ASN A 156 -13.82 -8.92 -3.67
N ALA A 157 -12.76 -8.95 -4.47
CA ALA A 157 -12.37 -7.89 -5.41
C ALA A 157 -13.11 -7.93 -6.77
N PRO A 158 -13.41 -9.10 -7.36
CA PRO A 158 -14.20 -9.19 -8.59
C PRO A 158 -15.57 -8.52 -8.46
N ASP A 159 -15.87 -7.64 -9.42
CA ASP A 159 -17.10 -6.85 -9.51
C ASP A 159 -17.39 -5.98 -8.27
N ASN A 160 -16.38 -5.78 -7.42
CA ASN A 160 -16.49 -4.92 -6.25
C ASN A 160 -16.49 -3.44 -6.68
N PRO A 161 -17.51 -2.65 -6.29
CA PRO A 161 -17.62 -1.25 -6.70
C PRO A 161 -16.49 -0.37 -6.14
N TYR A 162 -15.77 -0.81 -5.12
CA TYR A 162 -14.66 -0.06 -4.52
C TYR A 162 -13.37 -0.17 -5.33
N ILE A 163 -13.28 -1.07 -6.32
CA ILE A 163 -12.07 -1.26 -7.14
C ILE A 163 -12.45 -1.03 -8.61
N PRO A 164 -12.22 0.17 -9.16
CA PRO A 164 -12.69 0.50 -10.51
C PRO A 164 -12.02 -0.27 -11.65
N ALA A 165 -10.76 -0.69 -11.48
CA ALA A 165 -9.95 -1.30 -12.54
C ALA A 165 -10.31 -2.79 -12.79
N GLN A 166 -11.59 -3.09 -13.01
CA GLN A 166 -12.09 -4.46 -13.14
C GLN A 166 -11.56 -5.17 -14.39
N GLU A 167 -11.78 -4.59 -15.56
CA GLU A 167 -11.43 -5.21 -16.86
C GLU A 167 -9.93 -5.17 -17.17
N GLY A 168 -9.23 -4.13 -16.71
CA GLY A 168 -7.80 -3.92 -16.99
C GLY A 168 -6.85 -4.54 -15.97
N PHE A 169 -7.33 -4.86 -14.76
CA PHE A 169 -6.46 -5.30 -13.66
C PHE A 169 -7.04 -6.43 -12.81
N VAL A 170 -8.24 -6.28 -12.24
CA VAL A 170 -8.80 -7.31 -11.33
C VAL A 170 -9.01 -8.64 -12.04
N LYS A 171 -9.75 -8.64 -13.16
CA LYS A 171 -10.08 -9.88 -13.91
C LYS A 171 -8.85 -10.49 -14.58
N PRO A 172 -7.99 -9.76 -15.31
CA PRO A 172 -6.84 -10.34 -16.00
C PRO A 172 -5.80 -10.95 -15.07
N TYR A 173 -5.52 -10.32 -13.92
CA TYR A 173 -4.52 -10.80 -12.97
C TYR A 173 -5.10 -11.68 -11.85
N GLY A 174 -6.40 -11.99 -11.93
CA GLY A 174 -7.08 -12.86 -10.99
C GLY A 174 -7.05 -12.34 -9.55
N ILE A 175 -7.19 -11.02 -9.38
CA ILE A 175 -7.23 -10.39 -8.06
C ILE A 175 -8.51 -10.83 -7.36
N ARG A 176 -8.34 -11.35 -6.15
CA ARG A 176 -9.40 -11.94 -5.33
C ARG A 176 -9.71 -11.13 -4.10
N SER A 177 -8.68 -10.62 -3.44
CA SER A 177 -8.82 -9.77 -2.26
C SER A 177 -7.81 -8.62 -2.29
N VAL A 178 -8.09 -7.55 -1.57
CA VAL A 178 -7.20 -6.40 -1.44
C VAL A 178 -7.09 -6.02 0.03
N LEU A 179 -5.86 -5.73 0.46
CA LEU A 179 -5.60 -5.28 1.81
C LEU A 179 -4.61 -4.14 1.78
N GLY A 180 -4.77 -3.17 2.66
CA GLY A 180 -3.77 -2.14 2.88
C GLY A 180 -3.58 -1.78 4.33
N ILE A 181 -2.41 -1.24 4.65
CA ILE A 181 -2.04 -0.71 5.96
C ILE A 181 -1.38 0.64 5.77
N GLY A 182 -1.51 1.54 6.74
CA GLY A 182 -0.89 2.86 6.65
C GLY A 182 -0.99 3.60 7.96
N THR A 183 -0.12 4.59 8.13
CA THR A 183 -0.23 5.58 9.21
C THR A 183 0.43 6.89 8.81
N GLY A 184 0.05 7.97 9.48
CA GLY A 184 0.80 9.22 9.49
C GLY A 184 2.11 9.10 10.27
N PHE A 185 3.06 9.97 9.91
CA PHE A 185 4.35 10.18 10.56
C PHE A 185 4.37 11.54 11.29
N VAL A 186 5.35 11.73 12.19
CA VAL A 186 5.53 12.99 12.94
C VAL A 186 5.90 14.16 12.03
N SER A 187 6.50 13.88 10.87
CA SER A 187 6.87 14.84 9.82
C SER A 187 5.69 15.48 9.09
N ASN A 188 4.44 15.18 9.49
CA ASN A 188 3.21 15.54 8.75
C ASN A 188 3.13 14.89 7.35
N SER A 189 3.86 13.79 7.17
CA SER A 189 3.76 12.85 6.06
C SER A 189 2.92 11.64 6.49
N ALA A 190 2.64 10.73 5.55
CA ALA A 190 1.99 9.46 5.79
C ALA A 190 2.47 8.44 4.76
N TYR A 191 2.24 7.16 5.03
CA TYR A 191 2.35 6.13 4.01
C TYR A 191 1.09 5.28 3.93
N MET A 192 0.91 4.66 2.77
CA MET A 192 -0.13 3.69 2.50
C MET A 192 0.47 2.53 1.71
N LEU A 193 0.48 1.34 2.31
CA LEU A 193 0.80 0.09 1.65
C LEU A 193 -0.50 -0.58 1.19
N ILE A 194 -0.56 -1.02 -0.05
CA ILE A 194 -1.69 -1.79 -0.61
C ILE A 194 -1.15 -3.03 -1.31
N GLY A 195 -1.69 -4.20 -0.96
CA GLY A 195 -1.44 -5.48 -1.61
C GLY A 195 -2.70 -6.00 -2.31
N PHE A 196 -2.54 -6.33 -3.59
CA PHE A 196 -3.56 -6.96 -4.42
C PHE A 196 -3.25 -8.46 -4.52
N MET A 197 -4.13 -9.28 -3.96
CA MET A 197 -3.90 -10.71 -3.72
C MET A 197 -4.64 -11.57 -4.73
N THR A 198 -3.99 -12.64 -5.20
CA THR A 198 -4.59 -13.65 -6.10
C THR A 198 -5.34 -14.75 -5.33
N VAL A 199 -5.32 -14.67 -4.00
CA VAL A 199 -6.02 -15.56 -3.07
C VAL A 199 -7.17 -14.87 -2.36
N ASN A 200 -8.16 -15.65 -1.95
CA ASN A 200 -9.18 -15.17 -1.02
C ASN A 200 -8.58 -15.12 0.37
N VAL A 201 -8.60 -13.94 0.99
CA VAL A 201 -8.16 -13.70 2.36
C VAL A 201 -9.39 -13.30 3.14
N SER A 202 -9.72 -14.02 4.22
CA SER A 202 -10.80 -13.65 5.15
C SER A 202 -10.40 -12.45 6.00
N GLU A 203 -11.37 -11.79 6.63
CA GLU A 203 -11.10 -10.65 7.51
C GLU A 203 -10.13 -11.02 8.64
N GLU A 204 -10.27 -12.23 9.21
CA GLU A 204 -9.37 -12.73 10.26
C GLU A 204 -7.91 -12.83 9.76
N THR A 205 -7.70 -13.37 8.56
CA THR A 205 -6.37 -13.46 7.96
C THR A 205 -5.85 -12.07 7.57
N GLY A 206 -6.72 -11.18 7.11
CA GLY A 206 -6.38 -9.78 6.85
C GLY A 206 -5.92 -9.06 8.13
N ALA A 207 -6.65 -9.24 9.23
CA ALA A 207 -6.29 -8.69 10.53
C ALA A 207 -4.94 -9.24 11.04
N LYS A 208 -4.63 -10.51 10.79
CA LYS A 208 -3.30 -11.08 11.08
C LYS A 208 -2.22 -10.39 10.25
N PHE A 209 -2.42 -10.24 8.94
CA PHE A 209 -1.48 -9.54 8.07
C PHE A 209 -1.27 -8.08 8.50
N ALA A 210 -2.33 -7.40 8.93
CA ALA A 210 -2.26 -6.02 9.41
C ALA A 210 -1.34 -5.84 10.63
N GLN A 211 -0.99 -6.91 11.34
CA GLN A 211 0.04 -6.89 12.41
C GLN A 211 1.46 -6.60 11.90
N LEU A 212 1.67 -6.52 10.58
CA LEU A 212 2.89 -5.97 9.99
C LEU A 212 3.01 -4.45 10.14
N ALA A 213 1.88 -3.75 10.28
CA ALA A 213 1.82 -2.29 10.34
C ALA A 213 2.84 -1.66 11.29
N PRO A 214 2.99 -2.06 12.57
CA PRO A 214 3.97 -1.44 13.46
C PRO A 214 5.42 -1.58 12.96
N PHE A 215 5.78 -2.71 12.35
CA PHE A 215 7.15 -2.95 11.86
C PHE A 215 7.44 -2.18 10.59
N VAL A 216 6.52 -2.23 9.62
CA VAL A 216 6.62 -1.47 8.37
C VAL A 216 6.63 0.03 8.66
N SER A 217 5.71 0.51 9.51
CA SER A 217 5.66 1.93 9.89
C SER A 217 6.94 2.38 10.56
N THR A 218 7.51 1.58 11.46
CA THR A 218 8.77 1.92 12.13
C THR A 218 9.92 1.99 11.13
N LEU A 219 10.02 1.00 10.23
CA LEU A 219 11.07 0.98 9.22
C LEU A 219 10.99 2.20 8.31
N LEU A 220 9.80 2.48 7.78
CA LEU A 220 9.59 3.62 6.88
C LEU A 220 9.80 4.96 7.60
N ALA A 221 9.38 5.10 8.86
CA ALA A 221 9.57 6.32 9.64
C ALA A 221 11.06 6.67 9.86
N ILE A 222 11.93 5.66 10.04
CA ILE A 222 13.38 5.88 10.19
C ILE A 222 13.96 6.59 8.95
N TYR A 223 13.43 6.26 7.77
CA TYR A 223 13.90 6.81 6.50
C TYR A 223 13.11 8.04 6.03
N ASP A 224 11.93 8.28 6.58
CA ASP A 224 11.13 9.48 6.30
C ASP A 224 11.80 10.76 6.84
N GLU A 225 12.62 10.65 7.89
CA GLU A 225 13.42 11.76 8.43
C GLU A 225 14.75 11.99 7.66
N GLN A 226 15.01 11.19 6.61
CA GLN A 226 16.25 11.23 5.83
C GLN A 226 16.00 11.67 4.37
N GLN A 227 16.77 11.13 3.42
CA GLN A 227 16.51 11.29 2.00
C GLN A 227 15.27 10.49 1.60
N ILE A 228 14.31 11.15 0.93
CA ILE A 228 13.06 10.47 0.53
C ILE A 228 13.27 9.65 -0.74
N TRP A 229 13.76 10.26 -1.81
CA TRP A 229 13.85 9.63 -3.12
C TRP A 229 15.28 9.22 -3.42
N ALA A 230 15.46 7.99 -3.90
CA ALA A 230 16.70 7.55 -4.50
C ALA A 230 16.81 8.20 -5.88
N GLY A 231 17.92 8.91 -6.14
CA GLY A 231 18.16 9.61 -7.40
C GLY A 231 18.03 8.72 -8.64
#